data_AF-B7QKX6-F1
#
_entry.id   AF-B7QKX6-F1
#
_cell.length_a   1.000
_cell.length_b   1.000
_cell.length_c   1.000
_cell.angle_alpha   90.00
_cell.angle_beta   90.00
_cell.angle_gamma   90.00
#
_symmetry.space_group_name_H-M   'P 1'
#
loop_
_entity.id
_entity.type
_entity.pdbx_description
1 polymer ?
#
loop_
_entity_poly.entity_id
_entity_poly.type
_entity_poly.pdbx_seq_one_letter_code
_entity_poly.pdbx_strand_id
1 'polypeptide(L)' 'MLLKIAPELEKSAPREFKIKRLPFLKHVITIGDTRKPGTITFDDLRNSPTAHDHATMSNVRDKVQFDQDAFIQFSSVSV' A
#
# COMPACT_ATOMS: atom_id res chain seq x y z
N MET A 1 2.73 1.62 17.36
CA MET A 1 4.02 1.21 16.76
C MET A 1 4.32 1.98 15.48
N LEU A 2 3.42 2.01 14.49
CA LEU A 2 3.59 2.74 13.22
C LEU A 2 4.02 4.20 13.39
N LEU A 3 3.35 4.96 14.25
CA LEU A 3 3.65 6.39 14.48
C LEU A 3 5.00 6.65 15.17
N LYS A 4 5.62 5.63 15.79
CA LYS A 4 7.01 5.76 16.27
C LYS A 4 8.02 5.76 15.11
N ILE A 5 7.63 5.22 13.96
CA ILE A 5 8.45 5.12 12.75
C ILE A 5 8.13 6.28 11.80
N ALA A 6 6.84 6.62 11.69
CA ALA A 6 6.30 7.63 10.78
C ALA A 6 5.31 8.58 11.53
N PRO A 7 5.80 9.42 12.45
CA PRO A 7 4.96 10.35 13.22
C PRO A 7 4.23 11.36 12.34
N GLU A 8 4.76 11.69 11.16
CA GLU A 8 4.19 12.65 10.23
C GLU A 8 2.80 12.25 9.71
N LEU A 9 2.45 10.96 9.80
CA LEU A 9 1.13 10.45 9.39
C LEU A 9 -0.02 11.07 10.20
N GLU A 10 0.17 11.39 11.48
CA GLU A 10 -0.91 11.94 12.32
C GLU A 10 -1.42 13.30 11.83
N LYS A 11 -0.59 14.04 11.08
CA LYS A 11 -0.87 15.41 10.65
C LYS A 11 -1.07 15.54 9.15
N SER A 12 -1.14 14.43 8.44
CA SER A 12 -1.15 14.43 6.98
C SER A 12 -2.46 13.88 6.43
N ALA A 13 -2.90 14.40 5.29
CA ALA A 13 -3.89 13.72 4.47
C ALA A 13 -3.28 12.46 3.83
N PRO A 14 -4.10 11.49 3.41
CA PRO A 14 -3.60 10.33 2.68
C PRO A 14 -2.80 10.76 1.45
N ARG A 15 -1.62 10.16 1.22
CA ARG A 15 -0.70 10.41 0.09
C ARG A 15 0.04 11.76 0.11
N GLU A 16 -0.22 12.62 1.09
CA GLU A 16 0.41 13.96 1.17
C GLU A 16 1.56 14.03 2.18
N PHE A 17 1.87 12.92 2.86
CA PHE A 17 2.97 12.85 3.81
C PHE A 17 4.33 12.69 3.13
N LYS A 18 5.35 13.34 3.69
CA LYS A 18 6.76 13.14 3.35
C LYS A 18 7.51 12.65 4.58
N ILE A 19 7.63 11.34 4.72
CA ILE A 19 8.32 10.72 5.86
C ILE A 19 9.80 10.55 5.50
N LYS A 20 10.68 11.32 6.15
CA LYS A 20 12.12 11.33 5.84
C LYS A 20 12.77 9.94 5.93
N ARG A 21 12.31 9.13 6.88
CA ARG A 21 12.82 7.75 7.12
C ARG A 21 12.29 6.73 6.12
N LEU A 22 11.22 7.04 5.39
CA LEU A 22 10.56 6.15 4.45
C LEU A 22 10.32 6.89 3.13
N PRO A 23 11.38 7.30 2.42
CA PRO A 23 11.28 8.18 1.25
C PRO A 23 10.49 7.58 0.08
N PHE A 24 10.35 6.25 0.05
CA PHE A 24 9.59 5.53 -0.98
C PHE A 24 8.16 5.20 -0.56
N LEU A 25 7.75 5.48 0.69
CA LEU A 25 6.41 5.17 1.15
C LEU A 25 5.40 6.16 0.57
N LYS A 26 4.46 5.66 -0.23
CA LYS A 26 3.42 6.47 -0.89
C LYS A 26 2.03 6.29 -0.31
N HIS A 27 1.73 5.09 0.17
CA HIS A 27 0.40 4.72 0.66
C HIS A 27 0.51 3.95 1.97
N VAL A 28 -0.36 4.26 2.92
CA VAL A 28 -0.60 3.45 4.10
C VAL A 28 -2.04 2.99 4.04
N ILE A 29 -2.25 1.69 3.89
CA ILE A 29 -3.57 1.08 3.78
C ILE A 29 -3.88 0.37 5.10
N THR A 30 -5.04 0.64 5.67
CA THR A 30 -5.51 0.01 6.91
C THR A 30 -6.67 -0.94 6.63
N ILE A 31 -6.61 -2.12 7.26
CA ILE A 31 -7.72 -3.07 7.28
C ILE A 31 -8.42 -2.88 8.62
N GLY A 32 -9.68 -2.43 8.58
CA GLY A 32 -10.51 -2.13 9.76
C GLY A 32 -11.38 -0.89 9.55
N ASP A 33 -12.36 -0.72 10.43
CA ASP A 33 -13.44 0.27 10.25
C ASP A 33 -13.07 1.69 10.73
N THR A 34 -11.97 1.82 11.47
CA THR A 34 -11.53 3.12 12.00
C THR A 34 -10.59 3.82 11.03
N ARG A 35 -11.02 4.99 10.52
CA ARG A 35 -10.15 5.88 9.73
C ARG A 35 -9.06 6.47 10.61
N LYS A 36 -7.83 6.50 10.08
CA LYS A 36 -6.67 7.12 10.73
C LYS A 36 -6.07 8.20 9.81
N PRO A 37 -5.57 9.32 10.36
CA PRO A 37 -4.87 10.32 9.56
C PRO A 37 -3.74 9.70 8.73
N GLY A 38 -3.52 10.25 7.54
CA GLY A 38 -2.48 9.77 6.61
C GLY A 38 -2.74 8.38 6.01
N THR A 39 -3.90 7.75 6.26
CA THR A 39 -4.20 6.39 5.78
C THR A 39 -5.42 6.32 4.87
N ILE A 40 -5.45 5.32 3.99
CA ILE A 40 -6.60 4.93 3.17
C ILE A 40 -7.16 3.64 3.74
N THR A 41 -8.48 3.50 3.88
CA THR A 41 -9.05 2.22 4.33
C THR A 41 -9.09 1.22 3.17
N PHE A 42 -9.11 -0.06 3.50
CA PHE A 42 -9.30 -1.09 2.48
C PHE A 42 -10.65 -0.94 1.75
N ASP A 43 -11.70 -0.48 2.45
CA ASP A 43 -13.00 -0.23 1.82
C ASP A 43 -12.95 0.94 0.82
N ASP A 44 -12.26 2.03 1.15
CA ASP A 44 -12.01 3.14 0.21
C ASP A 44 -11.31 2.61 -1.05
N LEU A 45 -10.28 1.78 -0.86
CA LEU A 45 -9.51 1.21 -1.97
C LEU A 45 -10.37 0.28 -2.83
N ARG A 46 -11.22 -0.55 -2.22
CA ARG A 46 -12.10 -1.49 -2.94
C ARG A 46 -13.08 -0.77 -3.85
N ASN A 47 -13.56 0.40 -3.42
CA ASN A 47 -14.61 1.15 -4.12
C ASN A 47 -14.06 2.24 -5.06
N SER A 48 -12.75 2.50 -5.05
CA SER A 48 -12.07 3.50 -5.88
C SER A 48 -11.81 3.18 -7.36
N PRO A 49 -11.68 1.91 -7.81
CA PRO A 49 -11.27 1.62 -9.19
C PRO A 49 -12.30 2.10 -10.22
N THR A 50 -11.80 2.64 -11.32
CA THR A 50 -12.58 3.10 -12.46
C THR A 50 -12.48 2.13 -13.63
N ALA A 51 -13.34 2.29 -14.65
CA ALA A 51 -13.24 1.53 -15.89
C ALA A 51 -11.86 1.64 -16.57
N HIS A 52 -11.21 2.80 -16.45
CA HIS A 52 -9.86 3.02 -16.96
C HIS A 52 -8.81 2.19 -16.21
N ASP A 53 -8.93 2.09 -14.88
CA ASP A 53 -8.06 1.26 -14.06
C ASP A 53 -8.20 -0.23 -14.43
N HIS A 54 -9.44 -0.68 -14.70
CA HIS A 54 -9.69 -2.04 -15.17
C HIS A 54 -9.06 -2.33 -16.54
N ALA A 55 -9.16 -1.40 -17.49
CA ALA A 55 -8.50 -1.53 -18.79
C ALA A 55 -6.97 -1.57 -18.65
N THR A 56 -6.41 -0.72 -17.78
CA THR A 56 -4.97 -0.72 -17.47
C THR A 56 -4.53 -2.04 -16.84
N MET A 57 -5.33 -2.59 -15.92
CA MET A 57 -5.07 -3.88 -15.30
C MET A 57 -5.01 -5.03 -16.32
N SER A 58 -5.90 -5.05 -17.31
CA SER A 58 -5.84 -6.05 -18.39
C SER A 58 -4.53 -5.97 -19.16
N ASN A 59 -4.07 -4.77 -19.53
CA ASN A 59 -2.79 -4.59 -20.23
C ASN A 59 -1.58 -5.02 -19.40
N VAL A 60 -1.65 -4.89 -18.07
CA VAL A 60 -0.58 -5.35 -17.17
C VAL A 60 -0.58 -6.88 -17.08
N ARG A 61 -1.75 -7.50 -16.96
CA ARG A 61 -1.89 -8.97 -16.88
C ARG A 61 -1.19 -9.69 -18.04
N ASP A 62 -1.32 -9.16 -19.25
CA ASP A 62 -0.70 -9.75 -20.45
C ASP A 62 0.84 -9.73 -20.43
N LYS A 63 1.45 -8.92 -19.54
CA LYS A 63 2.90 -8.76 -19.43
C LYS A 63 3.50 -9.57 -18.28
N VAL A 64 2.69 -10.03 -17.33
CA VAL A 64 3.16 -10.78 -16.16
C VAL A 64 3.54 -12.19 -16.59
N GLN A 65 4.77 -12.61 -16.27
CA GLN A 65 5.23 -13.98 -16.48
C GLN A 65 4.97 -14.84 -15.24
N PHE A 66 4.70 -16.13 -15.45
CA PHE A 66 4.33 -17.05 -14.36
C PHE A 66 5.48 -17.32 -13.38
N ASP A 67 6.72 -17.13 -13.81
CA ASP A 67 7.96 -17.33 -13.05
C ASP A 67 8.55 -16.03 -12.50
N GLN A 68 7.85 -14.90 -12.67
CA GLN A 68 8.31 -13.63 -12.16
C GLN A 68 8.21 -13.58 -10.63
N ASP A 69 9.28 -13.10 -9.97
CA ASP A 69 9.31 -12.87 -8.53
C ASP A 69 8.17 -11.93 -8.10
N ALA A 70 7.29 -12.42 -7.22
CA ALA A 70 6.14 -11.66 -6.72
C ALA A 70 5.89 -11.82 -5.22
N PHE A 71 6.51 -12.81 -4.58
CA PHE A 71 6.25 -13.15 -3.19
C PHE A 71 7.55 -13.45 -2.44
N ILE A 72 7.73 -12.79 -1.30
CA ILE A 72 8.86 -13.03 -0.39
C ILE A 72 8.27 -13.56 0.91
N GLN A 73 8.67 -14.78 1.30
CA GLN A 73 8.30 -15.37 2.58
C GLN A 73 9.55 -15.55 3.42
N PHE A 74 9.56 -14.95 4.61
CA PHE A 74 10.55 -15.27 5.61
C PHE A 74 10.17 -16.60 6.26
N SER A 75 10.99 -17.63 6.08
CA SER A 75 10.86 -18.89 6.81
C SER A 75 11.82 -18.88 8.00
N SER A 76 11.37 -19.42 9.13
CA SER A 76 12.18 -19.58 10.33
C SER A 76 13.09 -20.81 10.17
N VAL A 77 14.06 -20.77 9.26
CA VAL A 77 15.17 -21.73 9.27
C VAL A 77 16.34 -21.06 9.98
N SER A 78 16.32 -21.13 11.31
CA SER A 78 17.54 -20.98 12.09
C SER A 78 18.20 -22.35 12.11
N VAL A 79 19.32 -22.50 11.38
CA VAL A 79 20.23 -23.64 11.54
C VAL A 79 21.14 -23.36 12.74
#